data_AF-A0A943JCW5-F1
#
_entry.id   AF-A0A943JCW5-F1
#
_cell.length_a   1.000
_cell.length_b   1.000
_cell.length_c   1.000
_cell.angle_alpha   90.00
_cell.angle_beta   90.00
_cell.angle_gamma   90.00
#
_symmetry.space_group_name_H-M   'P 1'
#
loop_
_entity.id
_entity.type
_entity.pdbx_description
1 polymer ?
#
loop_
_entity_poly.entity_id
_entity_poly.type
_entity_poly.pdbx_seq_one_letter_code
_entity_poly.pdbx_strand_id
1 'polypeptide(L)'
;MKITQIRENGDTEALSVTDIDLLIEKMKKETKLRPVTGLRQALHFVLPDEPCSLANKLPRVIPAAAFGRVNGVKRMKTYNGIVELTIGPLAGKTEVEIVKQKAAELPQTMLAFMGASGKSVKIWTCFTRPDGTLPQTTEEAEVFQAHAYRLAIKCYQPQLPFNILLKEPKLEQFSRLSYDPDLIYRPTPVPFYLSQPIGMPGEMTYHEKSSTEASPLNQALPGYDTEDTVALLYEAALRKTFEEMETDWHRNDHDLQTLVVPLAENCYYSGIPEEEVTRRTIMRYYKRKNPMLIREMIRNVYKECKGVPKGSCLTKEQRLSLQMDEFMNRRYEFRYNTQIGEVEYRERFSFQFYFHPIDKRAQNSIMLDAQSEGIGVWDRDIDRYLHSNRVPIYNPLEEFLFHLPHWDGKDRIHALANRVPCKNPHWELLFHRWFLNMVSHWRGVDKKHLHIILPFIIFVLY
;
A
#
# COMPACT_ATOMS: atom_id res chain seq x y z
N MET A 1 5.47 30.68 -10.73
CA MET A 1 5.27 30.09 -9.36
C MET A 1 6.47 29.20 -9.05
N LYS A 2 6.95 29.14 -7.80
CA LYS A 2 8.20 28.46 -7.44
C LYS A 2 7.96 27.04 -6.88
N ILE A 3 8.52 26.03 -7.54
CA ILE A 3 8.40 24.61 -7.17
C ILE A 3 9.73 24.09 -6.63
N THR A 4 9.69 23.32 -5.53
CA THR A 4 10.90 22.76 -4.92
C THR A 4 11.32 21.48 -5.64
N GLN A 5 12.62 21.37 -5.94
CA GLN A 5 13.27 20.15 -6.42
C GLN A 5 14.37 19.73 -5.45
N ILE A 6 14.31 18.48 -5.00
CA ILE A 6 15.35 17.85 -4.16
C ILE A 6 16.07 16.78 -4.97
N ARG A 7 17.40 16.84 -5.00
CA ARG A 7 18.26 15.80 -5.59
C ARG A 7 19.05 15.12 -4.50
N GLU A 8 19.10 13.80 -4.55
CA GLU A 8 19.89 12.98 -3.65
C GLU A 8 21.24 12.67 -4.32
N ASN A 9 22.34 13.15 -3.74
CA ASN A 9 23.70 12.88 -4.18
C ASN A 9 24.42 12.10 -3.07
N GLY A 10 24.22 10.78 -3.03
CA GLY A 10 24.73 9.94 -1.94
C GLY A 10 24.17 10.40 -0.59
N ASP A 11 25.05 10.79 0.33
CA ASP A 11 24.69 11.23 1.69
C ASP A 11 24.21 12.69 1.78
N THR A 12 24.16 13.42 0.65
CA THR A 12 23.79 14.84 0.65
C THR A 12 22.56 15.14 -0.20
N GLU A 13 21.60 15.85 0.40
CA GLU A 13 20.45 16.39 -0.34
C GLU A 13 20.78 17.79 -0.87
N ALA A 14 20.60 18.00 -2.17
CA ALA A 14 20.66 19.32 -2.79
C ALA A 14 19.24 19.85 -3.01
N LEU A 15 18.92 20.99 -2.38
CA LEU A 15 17.64 21.67 -2.52
C LEU A 15 17.75 22.80 -3.55
N SER A 16 16.83 22.80 -4.51
CA SER A 16 16.73 23.85 -5.53
C SER A 16 15.28 24.26 -5.73
N VAL A 17 15.05 25.46 -6.25
CA VAL A 17 13.71 25.99 -6.55
C VAL A 17 13.68 26.39 -8.01
N THR A 18 12.69 25.92 -8.75
CA THR A 18 12.52 26.15 -10.19
C THR A 18 11.17 26.81 -10.45
N ASP A 19 11.07 27.68 -11.47
CA ASP A 19 9.75 28.15 -11.90
C ASP A 19 8.93 27.01 -12.52
N ILE A 20 7.63 27.02 -12.30
CA ILE A 20 6.70 26.01 -12.83
C ILE A 20 6.81 25.90 -14.35
N ASP A 21 6.86 27.00 -15.09
CA ASP A 21 6.89 26.96 -16.56
C ASP A 21 8.15 26.26 -17.09
N LEU A 22 9.30 26.53 -16.44
CA LEU A 22 10.56 25.86 -16.73
C LEU A 22 10.54 24.37 -16.36
N LEU A 23 9.85 24.01 -15.27
CA LEU A 23 9.64 22.61 -14.89
C LEU A 23 8.77 21.89 -15.92
N ILE A 24 7.68 22.50 -16.39
CA ILE A 24 6.80 21.92 -17.40
C ILE A 24 7.55 21.64 -18.70
N GLU A 25 8.32 22.60 -19.21
CA GLU A 25 9.12 22.39 -20.41
C GLU A 25 10.16 21.28 -20.25
N LYS A 26 10.74 21.16 -19.05
CA LYS A 26 11.65 20.05 -18.70
C LYS A 26 10.94 18.69 -18.64
N MET A 27 9.65 18.65 -18.29
CA MET A 27 8.87 17.41 -18.26
C MET A 27 8.42 16.96 -19.66
N LYS A 28 8.25 17.90 -20.60
CA LYS A 28 7.92 17.60 -22.00
C LYS A 28 9.10 17.06 -22.82
N LYS A 29 10.35 17.39 -22.43
CA LYS A 29 11.56 17.01 -23.16
C LYS A 29 12.58 16.37 -22.24
N GLU A 30 12.94 15.12 -22.55
CA GLU A 30 13.96 14.42 -21.79
C GLU A 30 15.37 14.83 -22.20
N THR A 31 16.31 14.86 -21.25
CA THR A 31 17.72 15.09 -21.52
C THR A 31 18.34 13.93 -22.28
N LYS A 32 19.52 14.13 -22.89
CA LYS A 32 20.26 13.09 -23.63
C LYS A 32 20.50 11.80 -22.81
N LEU A 33 20.60 11.92 -21.49
CA LEU A 33 20.81 10.81 -20.56
C LEU A 33 19.56 9.92 -20.35
N ARG A 34 18.39 10.38 -20.79
CA ARG A 34 17.11 9.67 -20.73
C ARG A 34 16.80 8.95 -19.41
N PRO A 35 16.89 9.63 -18.26
CA PRO A 35 16.86 8.98 -16.94
C PRO A 35 15.49 8.38 -16.59
N VAL A 36 14.38 8.98 -17.02
CA VAL A 36 13.02 8.46 -16.80
C VAL A 36 12.74 7.29 -17.74
N THR A 37 13.14 7.40 -19.01
CA THR A 37 13.01 6.29 -19.96
C THR A 37 13.84 5.08 -19.52
N GLY A 38 15.07 5.30 -19.03
CA GLY A 38 15.91 4.24 -18.45
C GLY A 38 15.29 3.60 -17.21
N LEU A 39 14.67 4.40 -16.32
CA LEU A 39 13.91 3.86 -15.19
C LEU A 39 12.75 2.97 -15.67
N ARG A 40 11.94 3.43 -16.63
CA ARG A 40 10.81 2.66 -17.16
C ARG A 40 11.25 1.32 -17.75
N GLN A 41 12.37 1.31 -18.48
CA GLN A 41 12.96 0.07 -19.01
C GLN A 41 13.41 -0.88 -17.90
N ALA A 42 14.10 -0.36 -16.88
CA ALA A 42 14.56 -1.18 -15.77
C ALA A 42 13.40 -1.77 -14.96
N LEU A 43 12.29 -1.04 -14.80
CA LEU A 43 11.10 -1.54 -14.09
C LEU A 43 10.47 -2.79 -14.72
N HIS A 44 10.80 -3.15 -15.97
CA HIS A 44 10.39 -4.42 -16.57
C HIS A 44 11.16 -5.63 -16.03
N PHE A 45 12.34 -5.41 -15.45
CA PHE A 45 13.25 -6.45 -14.97
C PHE A 45 13.33 -6.51 -13.43
N VAL A 46 12.63 -5.62 -12.73
CA VAL A 46 12.58 -5.57 -11.26
C VAL A 46 11.44 -6.47 -10.79
N LEU A 47 11.74 -7.34 -9.83
CA LEU A 47 10.75 -8.21 -9.21
C LEU A 47 9.71 -7.39 -8.42
N PRO A 48 8.48 -7.91 -8.22
CA PRO A 48 7.54 -7.32 -7.27
C PRO A 48 8.22 -7.09 -5.91
N ASP A 49 7.99 -5.92 -5.31
CA ASP A 49 8.53 -5.49 -4.00
C ASP A 49 10.03 -5.16 -3.89
N GLU A 50 10.81 -5.27 -4.97
CA GLU A 50 12.20 -4.79 -4.96
C GLU A 50 12.31 -3.28 -5.31
N PRO A 51 13.06 -2.47 -4.53
CA PRO A 51 13.25 -1.07 -4.83
C PRO A 51 14.19 -0.87 -6.03
N CYS A 52 13.72 -0.18 -7.07
CA CYS A 52 14.56 0.17 -8.21
C CYS A 52 15.53 1.31 -7.87
N SER A 53 16.83 1.02 -7.82
CA SER A 53 17.89 2.00 -7.52
C SER A 53 17.90 3.22 -8.46
N LEU A 54 17.43 3.06 -9.69
CA LEU A 54 17.30 4.16 -10.66
C LEU A 54 16.23 5.18 -10.25
N ALA A 55 15.22 4.79 -9.48
CA ALA A 55 14.18 5.70 -9.00
C ALA A 55 14.75 6.78 -8.08
N ASN A 56 15.78 6.44 -7.29
CA ASN A 56 16.45 7.37 -6.38
C ASN A 56 17.27 8.42 -7.11
N LYS A 57 17.71 8.15 -8.35
CA LYS A 57 18.45 9.11 -9.19
C LYS A 57 17.55 10.23 -9.74
N LEU A 58 16.24 10.03 -9.76
CA LEU A 58 15.31 11.06 -10.22
C LEU A 58 15.06 12.12 -9.13
N PRO A 59 15.14 13.43 -9.47
CA PRO A 59 14.82 14.49 -8.53
C PRO A 59 13.40 14.33 -7.96
N ARG A 60 13.21 14.63 -6.67
CA ARG A 60 11.89 14.75 -6.04
C ARG A 60 11.34 16.14 -6.32
N VAL A 61 10.09 16.23 -6.76
CA VAL A 61 9.39 17.47 -7.08
C VAL A 61 8.27 17.65 -6.05
N ILE A 62 8.33 18.75 -5.29
CA ILE A 62 7.34 19.07 -4.26
C ILE A 62 6.53 20.28 -4.73
N PRO A 63 5.25 20.11 -5.10
CA PRO A 63 4.45 21.19 -5.64
C PRO A 63 3.82 22.08 -4.57
N ALA A 64 3.51 21.54 -3.39
CA ALA A 64 2.73 22.22 -2.36
C ALA A 64 3.41 23.48 -1.80
N ALA A 65 4.75 23.51 -1.76
CA ALA A 65 5.49 24.64 -1.19
C ALA A 65 6.90 24.81 -1.79
N ALA A 66 7.37 26.06 -1.78
CA ALA A 66 8.77 26.40 -1.98
C ALA A 66 9.51 26.33 -0.64
N PHE A 67 10.49 25.43 -0.54
CA PHE A 67 11.33 25.29 0.64
C PHE A 67 12.67 26.01 0.46
N GLY A 68 13.31 26.35 1.57
CA GLY A 68 14.69 26.82 1.60
C GLY A 68 15.42 26.30 2.83
N ARG A 69 16.74 26.43 2.85
CA ARG A 69 17.55 26.15 4.04
C ARG A 69 17.78 27.43 4.84
N VAL A 70 17.48 27.38 6.12
CA VAL A 70 17.82 28.42 7.11
C VAL A 70 18.58 27.72 8.22
N ASN A 71 19.83 28.11 8.46
CA ASN A 71 20.72 27.45 9.44
C ASN A 71 20.83 25.93 9.23
N GLY A 72 20.91 25.48 7.97
CA GLY A 72 20.98 24.06 7.62
C GLY A 72 19.63 23.31 7.67
N VAL A 73 18.60 23.86 8.29
CA VAL A 73 17.27 23.23 8.41
C VAL A 73 16.38 23.63 7.24
N LYS A 74 15.71 22.64 6.63
CA LYS A 74 14.69 22.86 5.59
C LYS A 74 13.45 23.51 6.22
N ARG A 75 13.04 24.68 5.72
CA ARG A 75 11.84 25.39 6.14
C ARG A 75 11.03 25.86 4.94
N MET A 76 9.70 25.87 5.09
CA MET A 76 8.79 26.45 4.10
C MET A 76 9.06 27.95 4.00
N LYS A 77 9.20 28.46 2.77
CA LYS A 77 9.28 29.89 2.49
C LYS A 77 7.96 30.43 1.96
N THR A 78 7.35 29.71 1.02
CA THR A 78 6.06 30.09 0.43
C THR A 78 5.23 28.85 0.20
N TYR A 79 3.97 28.88 0.61
CA TYR A 79 2.98 27.87 0.26
C TYR A 79 2.37 28.20 -1.11
N ASN A 80 2.16 27.20 -1.96
CA ASN A 80 1.70 27.37 -3.34
C ASN A 80 0.21 27.05 -3.53
N GLY A 81 -0.46 26.46 -2.53
CA GLY A 81 -1.86 26.04 -2.68
C GLY A 81 -2.07 24.85 -3.63
N ILE A 82 -1.01 24.10 -3.96
CA ILE A 82 -1.12 22.95 -4.88
C ILE A 82 -1.29 21.65 -4.11
N VAL A 83 -2.31 20.90 -4.49
CA VAL A 83 -2.56 19.53 -4.03
C VAL A 83 -2.22 18.56 -5.16
N GLU A 84 -1.36 17.57 -4.87
CA GLU A 84 -1.05 16.48 -5.80
C GLU A 84 -1.86 15.22 -5.47
N LEU A 85 -2.67 14.76 -6.44
CA LEU A 85 -3.32 13.46 -6.43
C LEU A 85 -2.52 12.46 -7.25
N THR A 86 -2.55 11.19 -6.85
CA THR A 86 -1.93 10.08 -7.58
C THR A 86 -2.99 9.05 -7.95
N ILE A 87 -3.05 8.65 -9.22
CA ILE A 87 -3.98 7.64 -9.72
C ILE A 87 -3.17 6.45 -10.24
N GLY A 88 -3.60 5.25 -9.88
CA GLY A 88 -3.01 3.99 -10.33
C GLY A 88 -3.12 2.89 -9.29
N PRO A 89 -2.47 1.73 -9.51
CA PRO A 89 -1.66 1.39 -10.68
C PRO A 89 -2.49 1.32 -11.97
N LEU A 90 -1.90 1.74 -13.09
CA LEU A 90 -2.49 1.70 -14.43
C LEU A 90 -1.74 0.68 -15.31
N ALA A 91 -2.46 -0.05 -16.16
CA ALA A 91 -1.95 -1.11 -17.00
C ALA A 91 -1.10 -0.58 -18.17
N GLY A 92 -1.38 0.62 -18.67
CA GLY A 92 -0.63 1.16 -19.80
C GLY A 92 -1.00 2.59 -20.22
N LYS A 93 -0.46 3.00 -21.38
CA LYS A 93 -0.61 4.37 -21.90
C LYS A 93 -2.06 4.77 -22.14
N THR A 94 -2.91 3.85 -22.60
CA THR A 94 -4.32 4.14 -22.89
C THR A 94 -5.07 4.60 -21.64
N GLU A 95 -4.91 3.88 -20.53
CA GLU A 95 -5.53 4.25 -19.25
C GLU A 95 -4.98 5.56 -18.71
N VAL A 96 -3.68 5.81 -18.89
CA VAL A 96 -3.04 7.08 -18.53
C VAL A 96 -3.68 8.25 -19.29
N GLU A 97 -3.89 8.12 -20.60
CA GLU A 97 -4.52 9.19 -21.39
C GLU A 97 -5.98 9.42 -20.98
N ILE A 98 -6.75 8.36 -20.71
CA ILE A 98 -8.14 8.47 -20.23
C ILE A 98 -8.18 9.27 -18.92
N VAL A 99 -7.33 8.92 -17.95
CA VAL A 99 -7.27 9.62 -16.66
C VAL A 99 -6.84 11.08 -16.83
N LYS A 100 -5.83 11.36 -17.67
CA LYS A 100 -5.40 12.75 -17.95
C LYS A 100 -6.54 13.58 -18.57
N GLN A 101 -7.25 13.03 -19.56
CA GLN A 101 -8.36 13.72 -20.21
C GLN A 101 -9.51 13.98 -19.22
N LYS A 102 -9.91 12.96 -18.44
CA LYS A 102 -10.95 13.10 -17.42
C LYS A 102 -10.59 14.11 -16.33
N ALA A 103 -9.34 14.11 -15.89
CA ALA A 103 -8.84 15.12 -14.97
C ALA A 103 -8.95 16.54 -15.58
N ALA A 104 -8.56 16.70 -16.85
CA ALA A 104 -8.54 18.00 -17.52
C ALA A 104 -9.94 18.60 -17.80
N GLU A 105 -11.00 17.79 -17.75
CA GLU A 105 -12.39 18.26 -17.80
C GLU A 105 -12.71 19.20 -16.62
N LEU A 106 -12.04 19.02 -15.46
CA LEU A 106 -12.15 19.93 -14.33
C LEU A 106 -11.32 21.20 -14.56
N PRO A 107 -11.93 22.40 -14.50
CA PRO A 107 -11.20 23.66 -14.68
C PRO A 107 -10.17 23.93 -13.57
N GLN A 108 -10.27 23.21 -12.45
CA GLN A 108 -9.32 23.28 -11.33
C GLN A 108 -8.03 22.50 -11.56
N THR A 109 -8.00 21.61 -12.57
CA THR A 109 -6.79 20.90 -12.96
C THR A 109 -5.80 21.88 -13.57
N MET A 110 -4.67 22.06 -12.88
CA MET A 110 -3.53 22.84 -13.38
C MET A 110 -2.61 21.98 -14.24
N LEU A 111 -2.31 20.76 -13.79
CA LEU A 111 -1.38 19.87 -14.47
C LEU A 111 -1.81 18.42 -14.32
N ALA A 112 -1.91 17.69 -15.42
CA ALA A 112 -2.09 16.23 -15.41
C ALA A 112 -1.01 15.58 -16.26
N PHE A 113 -0.25 14.65 -15.67
CA PHE A 113 0.90 14.03 -16.33
C PHE A 113 1.13 12.58 -15.89
N MET A 114 1.75 11.80 -16.78
CA MET A 114 2.21 10.45 -16.50
C MET A 114 3.39 10.48 -15.51
N GLY A 115 3.26 9.73 -14.41
CA GLY A 115 4.32 9.59 -13.42
C GLY A 115 5.58 8.88 -13.97
N ALA A 116 6.68 8.97 -13.22
CA ALA A 116 7.98 8.44 -13.62
C ALA A 116 7.94 6.94 -13.99
N SER A 117 7.15 6.14 -13.29
CA SER A 117 7.00 4.70 -13.56
C SER A 117 6.25 4.39 -14.86
N GLY A 118 5.50 5.33 -15.41
CA GLY A 118 4.60 5.10 -16.54
C GLY A 118 3.29 4.38 -16.19
N LYS A 119 3.11 3.96 -14.93
CA LYS A 119 1.93 3.23 -14.43
C LYS A 119 1.05 4.05 -13.48
N SER A 120 1.20 5.37 -13.48
CA SER A 120 0.38 6.25 -12.65
C SER A 120 0.20 7.61 -13.32
N VAL A 121 -0.87 8.32 -12.96
CA VAL A 121 -1.07 9.73 -13.32
C VAL A 121 -0.97 10.59 -12.07
N LYS A 122 -0.33 11.74 -12.20
CA LYS A 122 -0.27 12.79 -11.18
C LYS A 122 -1.16 13.95 -11.64
N ILE A 123 -2.06 14.39 -10.77
CA ILE A 123 -2.91 15.56 -11.01
C ILE A 123 -2.55 16.62 -9.99
N TRP A 124 -2.24 17.83 -10.45
CA TRP A 124 -2.06 19.00 -9.61
C TRP A 124 -3.27 19.91 -9.76
N THR A 125 -3.89 20.23 -8.63
CA THR A 125 -5.05 21.12 -8.54
C THR A 125 -4.75 22.27 -7.59
N CYS A 126 -5.30 23.44 -7.88
CA CYS A 126 -5.02 24.66 -7.12
C CYS A 126 -6.13 24.96 -6.10
N PHE A 127 -5.73 25.47 -4.94
CA PHE A 127 -6.61 25.92 -3.86
C PHE A 127 -6.21 27.31 -3.39
N THR A 128 -7.19 28.13 -3.05
CA THR A 128 -6.99 29.44 -2.42
C THR A 128 -8.03 29.67 -1.34
N ARG A 129 -7.76 30.62 -0.43
CA ARG A 129 -8.81 31.14 0.44
C ARG A 129 -9.84 31.95 -0.38
N PRO A 130 -11.07 32.19 0.12
CA PRO A 130 -12.09 32.95 -0.60
C PRO A 130 -11.67 34.39 -0.95
N ASP A 131 -10.74 34.97 -0.19
CA ASP A 131 -10.13 36.28 -0.41
C ASP A 131 -8.97 36.25 -1.43
N GLY A 132 -8.66 35.08 -2.00
CA GLY A 132 -7.54 34.88 -2.93
C GLY A 132 -6.17 34.74 -2.25
N THR A 133 -6.09 34.79 -0.92
CA THR A 133 -4.83 34.63 -0.19
C THR A 133 -4.49 33.16 0.06
N LEU A 134 -3.25 32.92 0.50
CA LEU A 134 -2.74 31.60 0.87
C LEU A 134 -2.20 31.65 2.31
N PRO A 135 -2.23 30.51 3.05
CA PRO A 135 -1.54 30.35 4.32
C PRO A 135 -0.10 30.87 4.30
N GLN A 136 0.28 31.62 5.35
CA GLN A 136 1.62 32.21 5.47
C GLN A 136 2.51 31.43 6.43
N THR A 137 1.93 30.81 7.46
CA THR A 137 2.65 29.99 8.43
C THR A 137 2.62 28.51 8.02
N THR A 138 3.63 27.74 8.44
CA THR A 138 3.70 26.30 8.17
C THR A 138 2.49 25.56 8.77
N GLU A 139 2.11 25.90 10.00
CA GLU A 139 0.99 25.26 10.71
C GLU A 139 -0.35 25.48 9.99
N GLU A 140 -0.63 26.72 9.56
CA GLU A 140 -1.83 27.02 8.78
C GLU A 140 -1.83 26.27 7.44
N ALA A 141 -0.66 26.17 6.79
CA ALA A 141 -0.50 25.49 5.51
C ALA A 141 -0.68 23.98 5.62
N GLU A 142 -0.19 23.34 6.69
CA GLU A 142 -0.38 21.90 6.95
C GLU A 142 -1.86 21.57 7.13
N VAL A 143 -2.56 22.32 7.98
CA VAL A 143 -4.00 22.15 8.19
C VAL A 143 -4.78 22.40 6.89
N PHE A 144 -4.46 23.48 6.18
CA PHE A 144 -5.11 23.81 4.91
C PHE A 144 -4.88 22.72 3.85
N GLN A 145 -3.65 22.23 3.70
CA GLN A 145 -3.28 21.17 2.76
C GLN A 145 -4.06 19.88 3.05
N ALA A 146 -4.22 19.49 4.32
CA ALA A 146 -4.96 18.30 4.70
C ALA A 146 -6.44 18.36 4.30
N HIS A 147 -7.10 19.51 4.56
CA HIS A 147 -8.49 19.72 4.15
C HIS A 147 -8.63 19.84 2.62
N ALA A 148 -7.70 20.54 1.96
CA ALA A 148 -7.67 20.69 0.51
C ALA A 148 -7.50 19.33 -0.19
N TYR A 149 -6.63 18.46 0.33
CA TYR A 149 -6.43 17.10 -0.19
C TYR A 149 -7.72 16.27 -0.12
N ARG A 150 -8.43 16.32 1.02
CA ARG A 150 -9.72 15.63 1.18
C ARG A 150 -10.78 16.17 0.22
N LEU A 151 -10.86 17.49 0.05
CA LEU A 151 -11.82 18.10 -0.89
C LEU A 151 -11.48 17.71 -2.33
N ALA A 152 -10.19 17.72 -2.70
CA ALA A 152 -9.74 17.30 -4.02
C ALA A 152 -10.17 15.85 -4.31
N ILE A 153 -9.96 14.91 -3.38
CA ILE A 153 -10.41 13.53 -3.58
C ILE A 153 -11.91 13.43 -3.82
N LYS A 154 -12.73 14.13 -3.01
CA LYS A 154 -14.19 14.14 -3.18
C LYS A 154 -14.63 14.69 -4.54
N CYS A 155 -13.89 15.65 -5.10
CA CYS A 155 -14.21 16.23 -6.40
C CYS A 155 -13.73 15.38 -7.57
N TYR A 156 -12.53 14.79 -7.49
CA TYR A 156 -11.91 14.05 -8.58
C TYR A 156 -12.34 12.58 -8.64
N GLN A 157 -12.46 11.88 -7.51
CA GLN A 157 -12.77 10.44 -7.46
C GLN A 157 -14.03 10.08 -8.27
N PRO A 158 -15.17 10.80 -8.18
CA PRO A 158 -16.37 10.46 -8.96
C PRO A 158 -16.23 10.64 -10.49
N GLN A 159 -15.23 11.39 -10.93
CA GLN A 159 -15.01 11.70 -12.36
C GLN A 159 -13.97 10.78 -13.00
N LEU A 160 -13.25 10.02 -12.19
CA LEU A 160 -12.14 9.18 -12.63
C LEU A 160 -12.58 7.71 -12.65
N PRO A 161 -12.23 6.94 -13.69
CA PRO A 161 -12.57 5.52 -13.76
C PRO A 161 -11.67 4.63 -12.88
N PHE A 162 -10.61 5.18 -12.29
CA PHE A 162 -9.65 4.47 -11.45
C PHE A 162 -9.49 5.16 -10.11
N ASN A 163 -9.18 4.38 -9.07
CA ASN A 163 -9.04 4.87 -7.71
C ASN A 163 -7.85 5.81 -7.53
N ILE A 164 -8.06 6.87 -6.75
CA ILE A 164 -6.99 7.73 -6.26
C ILE A 164 -6.23 6.99 -5.14
N LEU A 165 -4.92 6.86 -5.29
CA LEU A 165 -4.04 6.35 -4.24
C LEU A 165 -3.91 7.38 -3.13
N LEU A 166 -4.51 7.07 -1.99
CA LEU A 166 -4.46 7.91 -0.80
C LEU A 166 -3.03 7.99 -0.27
N LYS A 167 -2.59 9.22 -0.01
CA LYS A 167 -1.31 9.55 0.59
C LYS A 167 -1.55 10.51 1.73
N GLU A 168 -0.68 10.42 2.73
CA GLU A 168 -0.67 11.36 3.83
C GLU A 168 -0.41 12.79 3.29
N PRO A 169 -1.30 13.76 3.56
CA PRO A 169 -1.25 15.09 2.95
C PRO A 169 -0.20 15.98 3.63
N LYS A 170 1.08 15.67 3.41
CA LYS A 170 2.23 16.45 3.88
C LYS A 170 2.61 17.54 2.89
N LEU A 171 3.14 18.66 3.38
CA LEU A 171 3.69 19.72 2.52
C LEU A 171 4.91 19.24 1.71
N GLU A 172 5.63 18.24 2.23
CA GLU A 172 6.74 17.58 1.57
C GLU A 172 6.33 16.45 0.62
N GLN A 173 5.03 16.21 0.42
CA GLN A 173 4.57 15.21 -0.54
C GLN A 173 5.18 15.51 -1.91
N PHE A 174 5.78 14.49 -2.51
CA PHE A 174 6.49 14.62 -3.76
C PHE A 174 6.12 13.55 -4.78
N SER A 175 6.32 13.90 -6.03
CA SER A 175 6.48 12.96 -7.13
C SER A 175 7.92 13.01 -7.65
N ARG A 176 8.42 11.90 -8.18
CA ARG A 176 9.72 11.91 -8.88
C ARG A 176 9.53 12.64 -10.21
N LEU A 177 10.56 13.40 -10.62
CA LEU A 177 10.57 14.11 -11.91
C LEU A 177 10.20 13.12 -13.01
N SER A 178 9.17 13.47 -13.77
CA SER A 178 8.57 12.59 -14.77
C SER A 178 8.77 13.16 -16.17
N TYR A 179 8.70 12.29 -17.17
CA TYR A 179 8.77 12.64 -18.58
C TYR A 179 7.45 12.24 -19.25
N ASP A 180 6.73 13.25 -19.71
CA ASP A 180 5.45 13.11 -20.41
C ASP A 180 5.34 14.21 -21.50
N PRO A 181 5.55 13.87 -22.78
CA PRO A 181 5.42 14.84 -23.86
C PRO A 181 3.97 15.32 -24.03
N ASP A 182 3.00 14.49 -23.64
CA ASP A 182 1.56 14.71 -23.80
C ASP A 182 0.91 15.15 -22.48
N LEU A 183 1.68 15.77 -21.59
CA LEU A 183 1.12 16.35 -20.36
C LEU A 183 0.11 17.44 -20.68
N ILE A 184 -0.90 17.57 -19.84
CA ILE A 184 -1.91 18.62 -19.95
C ILE A 184 -1.59 19.68 -18.91
N TYR A 185 -1.24 20.89 -19.36
CA TYR A 185 -0.91 22.02 -18.50
C TYR A 185 -1.83 23.21 -18.79
N ARG A 186 -2.46 23.74 -17.73
CA ARG A 186 -3.30 24.94 -17.73
C ARG A 186 -2.60 26.00 -16.87
N PRO A 187 -2.00 27.06 -17.45
CA PRO A 187 -1.30 28.09 -16.70
C PRO A 187 -2.18 28.88 -15.72
N THR A 188 -3.45 29.06 -16.06
CA THR A 188 -4.44 29.82 -15.27
C THR A 188 -5.65 28.94 -14.91
N PRO A 189 -5.49 27.97 -13.98
CA PRO A 189 -6.60 27.14 -13.51
C PRO A 189 -7.54 27.93 -12.60
N VAL A 190 -8.81 27.53 -12.54
CA VAL A 190 -9.74 28.06 -11.54
C VAL A 190 -9.42 27.40 -10.19
N PRO A 191 -9.07 28.12 -9.12
CA PRO A 191 -8.77 27.47 -7.85
C PRO A 191 -10.05 26.96 -7.17
N PHE A 192 -9.93 25.90 -6.37
CA PHE A 192 -10.92 25.59 -5.35
C PHE A 192 -10.83 26.62 -4.21
N TYR A 193 -11.99 27.03 -3.69
CA TYR A 193 -12.05 27.92 -2.54
C TYR A 193 -12.24 27.12 -1.26
N LEU A 194 -11.33 27.32 -0.30
CA LEU A 194 -11.37 26.69 1.02
C LEU A 194 -11.11 27.76 2.09
N SER A 195 -12.04 27.96 3.02
CA SER A 195 -11.79 28.83 4.19
C SER A 195 -10.71 28.23 5.08
N GLN A 196 -9.90 29.06 5.75
CA GLN A 196 -8.86 28.57 6.66
C GLN A 196 -9.46 27.66 7.76
N PRO A 197 -9.12 26.37 7.80
CA PRO A 197 -9.60 25.49 8.86
C PRO A 197 -8.85 25.75 10.18
N ILE A 198 -9.53 25.51 11.30
CA ILE A 198 -9.02 25.76 12.66
C ILE A 198 -8.11 24.62 13.15
N GLY A 199 -8.26 23.42 12.61
CA GLY A 199 -7.48 22.26 13.00
C GLY A 199 -7.54 21.13 11.98
N MET A 200 -6.80 20.06 12.23
CA MET A 200 -6.75 18.89 11.34
C MET A 200 -8.15 18.32 11.08
N PRO A 201 -8.42 17.85 9.86
CA PRO A 201 -9.74 17.39 9.49
C PRO A 201 -10.11 16.14 10.31
N GLY A 202 -11.24 16.20 11.03
CA GLY A 202 -11.70 15.13 11.93
C GLY A 202 -11.94 13.80 11.21
N GLU A 203 -12.01 12.69 11.97
CA GLU A 203 -12.26 11.35 11.43
C GLU A 203 -13.52 11.35 10.55
N MET A 204 -13.37 10.96 9.29
CA MET A 204 -14.51 10.74 8.42
C MET A 204 -14.88 9.27 8.50
N THR A 205 -16.11 8.99 8.95
CA THR A 205 -16.84 7.71 8.77
C THR A 205 -17.21 7.44 7.31
N TYR A 206 -16.40 7.93 6.37
CA TYR A 206 -16.63 7.71 4.95
C TYR A 206 -16.12 6.32 4.59
N HIS A 207 -17.03 5.35 4.72
CA HIS A 207 -16.88 4.06 4.09
C HIS A 207 -17.13 4.23 2.59
N GLU A 208 -16.05 4.37 1.82
CA GLU A 208 -16.15 4.17 0.38
C GLU A 208 -16.57 2.72 0.19
N LYS A 209 -17.79 2.50 -0.30
CA LYS A 209 -18.23 1.17 -0.76
C LYS A 209 -17.29 0.79 -1.89
N SER A 210 -16.23 0.06 -1.57
CA SER A 210 -15.31 -0.49 -2.56
C SER A 210 -16.14 -1.24 -3.59
N SER A 211 -16.06 -0.79 -4.83
CA SER A 211 -16.76 -1.36 -5.98
C SER A 211 -16.52 -2.86 -6.01
N THR A 212 -17.61 -3.62 -5.92
CA THR A 212 -17.61 -5.08 -6.05
C THR A 212 -17.23 -5.40 -7.50
N GLU A 213 -15.98 -5.77 -7.75
CA GLU A 213 -15.57 -6.26 -9.07
C GLU A 213 -16.30 -7.58 -9.35
N ALA A 214 -17.13 -7.55 -10.39
CA ALA A 214 -18.01 -8.66 -10.78
C ALA A 214 -17.24 -9.70 -11.59
N SER A 215 -16.49 -10.56 -10.92
CA SER A 215 -16.00 -11.84 -11.46
C SER A 215 -16.46 -12.99 -10.56
N PRO A 216 -17.07 -14.07 -11.09
CA PRO A 216 -17.53 -15.22 -10.28
C PRO A 216 -16.42 -15.93 -9.50
N LEU A 217 -15.17 -15.85 -9.99
CA LEU A 217 -13.98 -16.39 -9.31
C LEU A 217 -13.53 -15.47 -8.17
N ASN A 218 -13.61 -14.15 -8.37
CA ASN A 218 -13.35 -13.16 -7.31
C ASN A 218 -14.46 -13.15 -6.25
N GLN A 219 -15.68 -13.59 -6.58
CA GLN A 219 -16.75 -13.79 -5.59
C GLN A 219 -16.52 -15.01 -4.68
N ALA A 220 -15.81 -16.03 -5.16
CA ALA A 220 -15.53 -17.22 -4.37
C ALA A 220 -14.38 -16.96 -3.38
N LEU A 221 -13.31 -16.28 -3.83
CA LEU A 221 -12.11 -15.97 -3.05
C LEU A 221 -11.48 -14.65 -3.58
N PRO A 222 -11.90 -13.48 -3.07
CA PRO A 222 -11.25 -12.23 -3.46
C PRO A 222 -9.81 -12.18 -2.87
N GLY A 223 -8.85 -11.64 -3.62
CA GLY A 223 -7.49 -11.35 -3.11
C GLY A 223 -6.41 -12.45 -3.21
N TYR A 224 -6.72 -13.65 -3.69
CA TYR A 224 -5.71 -14.69 -3.94
C TYR A 224 -5.29 -14.72 -5.43
N ASP A 225 -4.03 -15.02 -5.72
CA ASP A 225 -3.57 -15.25 -7.10
C ASP A 225 -4.40 -16.36 -7.77
N THR A 226 -4.73 -16.17 -9.04
CA THR A 226 -5.60 -17.08 -9.81
C THR A 226 -5.06 -18.52 -9.86
N GLU A 227 -3.74 -18.71 -9.71
CA GLU A 227 -3.13 -20.05 -9.68
C GLU A 227 -3.24 -20.72 -8.29
N ASP A 228 -3.16 -19.96 -7.21
CA ASP A 228 -3.23 -20.46 -5.83
C ASP A 228 -4.67 -20.74 -5.40
N THR A 229 -5.61 -19.90 -5.82
CA THR A 229 -7.06 -20.18 -5.67
C THR A 229 -7.45 -21.48 -6.33
N VAL A 230 -7.01 -21.69 -7.58
CA VAL A 230 -7.31 -22.91 -8.32
C VAL A 230 -6.59 -24.11 -7.72
N ALA A 231 -5.37 -23.94 -7.20
CA ALA A 231 -4.68 -24.99 -6.44
C ALA A 231 -5.51 -25.43 -5.22
N LEU A 232 -5.95 -24.48 -4.42
CA LEU A 232 -6.72 -24.75 -3.20
C LEU A 232 -8.07 -25.42 -3.51
N LEU A 233 -8.79 -24.92 -4.52
CA LEU A 233 -10.06 -25.51 -4.96
C LEU A 233 -9.86 -26.93 -5.50
N TYR A 234 -8.76 -27.18 -6.20
CA TYR A 234 -8.41 -28.52 -6.69
C TYR A 234 -8.13 -29.48 -5.53
N GLU A 235 -7.34 -29.06 -4.53
CA GLU A 235 -7.08 -29.87 -3.32
C GLU A 235 -8.36 -30.14 -2.51
N ALA A 236 -9.24 -29.14 -2.38
CA ALA A 236 -10.51 -29.29 -1.68
C ALA A 236 -11.48 -30.22 -2.44
N ALA A 237 -11.55 -30.10 -3.77
CA ALA A 237 -12.32 -31.01 -4.62
C ALA A 237 -11.79 -32.44 -4.49
N LEU A 238 -10.47 -32.62 -4.48
CA LEU A 238 -9.85 -33.94 -4.27
C LEU A 238 -10.15 -34.52 -2.89
N ARG A 239 -10.03 -33.72 -1.81
CA ARG A 239 -10.39 -34.19 -0.47
C ARG A 239 -11.84 -34.66 -0.42
N LYS A 240 -12.76 -33.87 -0.99
CA LYS A 240 -14.18 -34.22 -1.10
C LYS A 240 -14.38 -35.53 -1.86
N THR A 241 -13.62 -35.76 -2.93
CA THR A 241 -13.71 -37.02 -3.70
C THR A 241 -13.29 -38.23 -2.87
N PHE A 242 -12.27 -38.10 -2.01
CA PHE A 242 -11.88 -39.18 -1.10
C PHE A 242 -12.90 -39.41 0.03
N GLU A 243 -13.58 -38.35 0.49
CA GLU A 243 -14.64 -38.46 1.50
C GLU A 243 -15.92 -39.11 0.93
N GLU A 244 -16.21 -38.92 -0.36
CA GLU A 244 -17.38 -39.48 -1.05
C GLU A 244 -17.14 -40.87 -1.64
N MET A 245 -15.88 -41.31 -1.76
CA MET A 245 -15.54 -42.65 -2.25
C MET A 245 -15.79 -43.72 -1.19
N GLU A 246 -16.64 -44.69 -1.50
CA GLU A 246 -16.90 -45.86 -0.65
C GLU A 246 -15.79 -46.94 -0.75
N THR A 247 -14.87 -46.82 -1.71
CA THR A 247 -13.80 -47.79 -1.97
C THR A 247 -12.43 -47.21 -1.66
N ASP A 248 -11.59 -47.98 -0.97
CA ASP A 248 -10.21 -47.59 -0.65
C ASP A 248 -9.35 -47.54 -1.92
N TRP A 249 -9.21 -46.35 -2.50
CA TRP A 249 -8.36 -46.13 -3.67
C TRP A 249 -6.89 -46.01 -3.27
N HIS A 250 -6.03 -46.80 -3.89
CA HIS A 250 -4.58 -46.71 -3.65
C HIS A 250 -3.83 -46.18 -4.87
N ARG A 251 -2.71 -45.49 -4.63
CA ARG A 251 -1.88 -44.86 -5.69
C ARG A 251 -1.36 -45.83 -6.76
N ASN A 252 -1.39 -47.13 -6.48
CA ASN A 252 -0.93 -48.20 -7.38
C ASN A 252 -2.08 -48.90 -8.13
N ASP A 253 -3.34 -48.50 -7.93
CA ASP A 253 -4.46 -49.09 -8.64
C ASP A 253 -4.40 -48.82 -10.14
N HIS A 254 -4.80 -49.83 -10.92
CA HIS A 254 -4.84 -49.77 -12.38
C HIS A 254 -6.11 -49.09 -12.92
N ASP A 255 -7.16 -48.96 -12.10
CA ASP A 255 -8.40 -48.32 -12.51
C ASP A 255 -8.38 -46.81 -12.23
N LEU A 256 -7.93 -46.10 -13.24
CA LEU A 256 -7.89 -44.63 -13.28
C LEU A 256 -9.28 -44.01 -13.33
N GLN A 257 -10.29 -44.74 -13.80
CA GLN A 257 -11.65 -44.20 -13.94
C GLN A 257 -12.29 -43.94 -12.59
N THR A 258 -12.04 -44.83 -11.63
CA THR A 258 -12.57 -44.75 -10.26
C THR A 258 -12.21 -43.45 -9.55
N LEU A 259 -11.01 -42.90 -9.79
CA LEU A 259 -10.60 -41.61 -9.19
C LEU A 259 -10.92 -40.41 -10.08
N VAL A 260 -10.61 -40.49 -11.38
CA VAL A 260 -10.62 -39.32 -12.28
C VAL A 260 -12.04 -38.83 -12.57
N VAL A 261 -13.03 -39.73 -12.65
CA VAL A 261 -14.42 -39.34 -12.96
C VAL A 261 -15.04 -38.55 -11.80
N PRO A 262 -15.07 -39.04 -10.54
CA PRO A 262 -15.61 -38.27 -9.42
C PRO A 262 -14.83 -36.98 -9.14
N LEU A 263 -13.50 -37.01 -9.36
CA LEU A 263 -12.65 -35.82 -9.26
C LEU A 263 -13.03 -34.75 -10.28
N ALA A 264 -13.20 -35.13 -11.54
CA ALA A 264 -13.58 -34.20 -12.59
C ALA A 264 -14.97 -33.57 -12.31
N GLU A 265 -15.92 -34.35 -11.80
CA GLU A 265 -17.24 -33.85 -11.39
C GLU A 265 -17.13 -32.82 -10.27
N ASN A 266 -16.42 -33.15 -9.18
CA ASN A 266 -16.23 -32.23 -8.06
C ASN A 266 -15.45 -30.96 -8.46
N CYS A 267 -14.47 -31.07 -9.36
CA CYS A 267 -13.78 -29.91 -9.91
C CYS A 267 -14.68 -29.05 -10.82
N TYR A 268 -15.57 -29.67 -11.62
CA TYR A 268 -16.54 -28.97 -12.44
C TYR A 268 -17.51 -28.15 -11.59
N TYR A 269 -18.06 -28.76 -10.53
CA TYR A 269 -18.93 -28.06 -9.58
C TYR A 269 -18.19 -26.92 -8.88
N SER A 270 -16.90 -27.10 -8.57
CA SER A 270 -16.05 -26.06 -7.97
C SER A 270 -15.68 -24.93 -8.94
N GLY A 271 -16.08 -25.02 -10.21
CA GLY A 271 -15.88 -23.98 -11.20
C GLY A 271 -14.45 -23.88 -11.75
N ILE A 272 -13.63 -24.91 -11.54
CA ILE A 272 -12.26 -24.96 -12.04
C ILE A 272 -12.27 -25.12 -13.57
N PRO A 273 -11.40 -24.42 -14.33
CA PRO A 273 -11.27 -24.64 -15.77
C PRO A 273 -10.78 -26.05 -16.12
N GLU A 274 -11.35 -26.66 -17.18
CA GLU A 274 -11.04 -28.01 -17.67
C GLU A 274 -9.52 -28.25 -17.85
N GLU A 275 -8.82 -27.30 -18.48
CA GLU A 275 -7.38 -27.39 -18.75
C GLU A 275 -6.55 -27.39 -17.45
N GLU A 276 -6.99 -26.70 -16.41
CA GLU A 276 -6.24 -26.58 -15.17
C GLU A 276 -6.41 -27.81 -14.27
N VAL A 277 -7.61 -28.42 -14.28
CA VAL A 277 -7.82 -29.76 -13.69
C VAL A 277 -6.95 -30.78 -14.42
N THR A 278 -7.01 -30.80 -15.75
CA THR A 278 -6.24 -31.73 -16.58
C THR A 278 -4.74 -31.62 -16.29
N ARG A 279 -4.20 -30.40 -16.28
CA ARG A 279 -2.79 -30.14 -15.97
C ARG A 279 -2.39 -30.66 -14.59
N ARG A 280 -3.17 -30.37 -13.55
CA ARG A 280 -2.87 -30.76 -12.16
C ARG A 280 -3.03 -32.25 -11.90
N THR A 281 -4.06 -32.87 -12.44
CA THR A 281 -4.28 -34.32 -12.33
C THR A 281 -3.15 -35.09 -13.02
N ILE A 282 -2.72 -34.65 -14.20
CA ILE A 282 -1.56 -35.25 -14.91
C ILE A 282 -0.29 -35.07 -14.07
N MET A 283 -0.02 -33.87 -13.57
CA MET A 283 1.21 -33.57 -12.81
C MET A 283 1.31 -34.36 -11.50
N ARG A 284 0.20 -34.53 -10.78
CA ARG A 284 0.18 -35.14 -9.44
C ARG A 284 0.24 -36.67 -9.45
N TYR A 285 -0.49 -37.29 -10.37
CA TYR A 285 -0.67 -38.74 -10.35
C TYR A 285 0.22 -39.49 -11.37
N TYR A 286 0.77 -38.84 -12.41
CA TYR A 286 1.46 -39.59 -13.46
C TYR A 286 2.71 -38.94 -14.05
N LYS A 287 3.83 -39.63 -13.85
CA LYS A 287 4.96 -39.66 -14.82
C LYS A 287 4.74 -40.83 -15.79
N ARG A 288 4.28 -40.52 -17.02
CA ARG A 288 4.42 -41.32 -18.28
C ARG A 288 3.34 -42.34 -18.72
N LYS A 289 2.12 -42.41 -18.20
CA LYS A 289 1.04 -43.21 -18.86
C LYS A 289 -0.13 -42.32 -19.32
N ASN A 290 -0.31 -42.26 -20.65
CA ASN A 290 -1.45 -41.76 -21.43
C ASN A 290 -2.14 -40.47 -20.94
N PRO A 291 -1.48 -39.29 -21.04
CA PRO A 291 -2.10 -38.00 -20.72
C PRO A 291 -3.35 -37.68 -21.58
N MET A 292 -3.44 -38.27 -22.78
CA MET A 292 -4.58 -38.11 -23.68
C MET A 292 -5.86 -38.78 -23.17
N LEU A 293 -5.74 -39.91 -22.47
CA LEU A 293 -6.89 -40.61 -21.91
C LEU A 293 -7.52 -39.80 -20.77
N ILE A 294 -6.69 -39.25 -19.88
CA ILE A 294 -7.13 -38.40 -18.76
C ILE A 294 -7.82 -37.14 -19.29
N ARG A 295 -7.23 -36.51 -20.31
CA ARG A 295 -7.80 -35.33 -20.97
C ARG A 295 -9.19 -35.64 -21.55
N GLU A 296 -9.35 -36.74 -22.27
CA GLU A 296 -10.66 -37.13 -22.82
C GLU A 296 -11.68 -37.53 -21.76
N MET A 297 -11.25 -38.18 -20.66
CA MET A 297 -12.13 -38.49 -19.53
C MET A 297 -12.67 -37.22 -18.85
N ILE A 298 -11.78 -36.29 -18.49
CA ILE A 298 -12.17 -35.01 -17.87
C ILE A 298 -13.08 -34.23 -18.82
N ARG A 299 -12.75 -34.19 -20.11
CA ARG A 299 -13.56 -33.53 -21.14
C ARG A 299 -14.96 -34.11 -21.27
N ASN A 300 -15.09 -35.44 -21.19
CA ASN A 300 -16.40 -36.11 -21.24
C ASN A 300 -17.25 -35.76 -20.01
N VAL A 301 -16.67 -35.81 -18.82
CA VAL A 301 -17.34 -35.38 -17.57
C VAL A 301 -17.77 -33.92 -17.64
N TYR A 302 -16.92 -33.01 -18.14
CA TYR A 302 -17.26 -31.60 -18.29
C TYR A 302 -18.38 -31.35 -19.31
N LYS A 303 -18.50 -32.20 -20.33
CA LYS A 303 -19.63 -32.18 -21.27
C LYS A 303 -20.90 -32.73 -20.64
N GLU A 304 -20.81 -33.78 -19.83
CA GLU A 304 -21.93 -34.41 -19.13
C GLU A 304 -22.52 -33.48 -18.06
N CYS A 305 -21.68 -32.78 -17.29
CA CYS A 305 -22.14 -31.85 -16.26
C CYS A 305 -22.58 -30.48 -16.80
N LYS A 306 -22.47 -30.24 -18.12
CA LYS A 306 -22.74 -28.95 -18.76
C LYS A 306 -24.19 -28.51 -18.54
N GLY A 307 -24.38 -27.43 -17.78
CA GLY A 307 -25.70 -26.87 -17.45
C GLY A 307 -26.13 -27.05 -15.99
N VAL A 308 -25.39 -27.81 -15.17
CA VAL A 308 -25.65 -27.92 -13.73
C VAL A 308 -25.02 -26.72 -12.99
N PRO A 309 -25.72 -26.10 -12.00
CA PRO A 309 -25.16 -24.99 -11.23
C PRO A 309 -23.89 -25.40 -10.49
N LYS A 310 -22.88 -24.53 -10.54
CA LYS A 310 -21.59 -24.71 -9.86
C LYS A 310 -21.75 -24.45 -8.35
N GLY A 311 -21.21 -25.34 -7.52
CA GLY A 311 -21.19 -25.24 -6.06
C GLY A 311 -19.77 -25.45 -5.52
N SER A 312 -19.34 -24.58 -4.58
CA SER A 312 -18.01 -24.62 -3.98
C SER A 312 -17.74 -25.93 -3.22
N CYS A 313 -16.57 -26.56 -3.43
CA CYS A 313 -16.06 -27.70 -2.66
C CYS A 313 -15.54 -27.35 -1.26
N LEU A 314 -15.36 -26.06 -0.95
CA LEU A 314 -14.94 -25.61 0.37
C LEU A 314 -16.02 -25.90 1.42
N THR A 315 -15.60 -26.35 2.61
CA THR A 315 -16.52 -26.43 3.75
C THR A 315 -17.02 -25.03 4.11
N LYS A 316 -18.14 -24.94 4.84
CA LYS A 316 -18.69 -23.66 5.29
C LYS A 316 -17.67 -22.87 6.10
N GLU A 317 -16.90 -23.56 6.95
CA GLU A 317 -15.87 -22.98 7.81
C GLU A 317 -14.66 -22.49 7.00
N GLN A 318 -14.22 -23.27 6.00
CA GLN A 318 -13.12 -22.86 5.11
C GLN A 318 -13.49 -21.63 4.30
N ARG A 319 -14.71 -21.60 3.75
CA ARG A 319 -15.22 -20.45 3.02
C ARG A 319 -15.32 -19.22 3.92
N LEU A 320 -15.85 -19.37 5.13
CA LEU A 320 -15.94 -18.27 6.10
C LEU A 320 -14.55 -17.75 6.48
N SER A 321 -13.58 -18.64 6.72
CA SER A 321 -12.20 -18.24 7.05
C SER A 321 -11.55 -17.47 5.92
N LEU A 322 -11.76 -17.87 4.66
CA LEU A 322 -11.17 -17.19 3.51
C LEU A 322 -11.86 -15.84 3.23
N GLN A 323 -13.19 -15.77 3.37
CA GLN A 323 -13.93 -14.52 3.29
C GLN A 323 -13.51 -13.54 4.39
N MET A 324 -13.30 -14.04 5.61
CA MET A 324 -12.82 -13.22 6.72
C MET A 324 -11.38 -12.73 6.48
N ASP A 325 -10.48 -13.59 6.01
CA ASP A 325 -9.09 -13.24 5.68
C ASP A 325 -9.01 -12.17 4.58
N GLU A 326 -9.81 -12.34 3.53
CA GLU A 326 -9.95 -11.35 2.45
C GLU A 326 -10.46 -10.01 2.98
N PHE A 327 -11.55 -10.03 3.74
CA PHE A 327 -12.17 -8.81 4.27
C PHE A 327 -11.18 -8.05 5.16
N MET A 328 -10.50 -8.76 6.05
CA MET A 328 -9.51 -8.19 6.95
C MET A 328 -8.36 -7.55 6.19
N ASN A 329 -7.80 -8.24 5.20
CA ASN A 329 -6.64 -7.75 4.44
C ASN A 329 -7.00 -6.68 3.41
N ARG A 330 -8.22 -6.68 2.87
CA ARG A 330 -8.70 -5.66 1.93
C ARG A 330 -8.98 -4.34 2.64
N ARG A 331 -9.67 -4.36 3.78
CA ARG A 331 -10.13 -3.15 4.47
C ARG A 331 -9.17 -2.62 5.53
N TYR A 332 -8.35 -3.49 6.13
CA TYR A 332 -7.51 -3.09 7.25
C TYR A 332 -6.06 -3.53 7.05
N GLU A 333 -5.19 -2.89 7.80
CA GLU A 333 -3.81 -3.29 7.97
C GLU A 333 -3.53 -3.38 9.47
N PHE A 334 -3.16 -4.57 9.92
CA PHE A 334 -2.92 -4.88 11.31
C PHE A 334 -1.43 -5.07 11.55
N ARG A 335 -0.98 -4.73 12.77
CA ARG A 335 0.35 -5.06 13.25
C ARG A 335 0.33 -5.27 14.76
N TYR A 336 1.09 -6.24 15.25
CA TYR A 336 1.23 -6.47 16.68
C TYR A 336 2.44 -5.72 17.21
N ASN A 337 2.22 -4.65 17.99
CA ASN A 337 3.29 -3.83 18.52
C ASN A 337 3.95 -4.53 19.73
N THR A 338 5.19 -4.98 19.59
CA THR A 338 5.89 -5.72 20.65
C THR A 338 6.24 -4.90 21.88
N GLN A 339 6.30 -3.56 21.76
CA GLN A 339 6.62 -2.69 22.89
C GLN A 339 5.40 -2.42 23.77
N ILE A 340 4.23 -2.27 23.15
CA ILE A 340 2.97 -2.03 23.87
C ILE A 340 2.30 -3.37 24.25
N GLY A 341 2.57 -4.44 23.51
CA GLY A 341 1.94 -5.74 23.69
C GLY A 341 0.51 -5.79 23.16
N GLU A 342 0.15 -4.86 22.27
CA GLU A 342 -1.20 -4.71 21.73
C GLU A 342 -1.20 -4.73 20.20
N VAL A 343 -2.33 -5.13 19.63
CA VAL A 343 -2.57 -5.06 18.18
C VAL A 343 -2.96 -3.63 17.83
N GLU A 344 -2.28 -3.06 16.85
CA GLU A 344 -2.65 -1.79 16.24
C GLU A 344 -3.22 -2.02 14.85
N TYR A 345 -4.14 -1.16 14.43
CA TYR A 345 -4.76 -1.22 13.12
C TYR A 345 -4.81 0.15 12.45
N ARG A 346 -4.88 0.13 11.13
CA ARG A 346 -5.31 1.25 10.30
C ARG A 346 -6.24 0.76 9.20
N GLU A 347 -7.17 1.60 8.79
CA GLU A 347 -8.02 1.33 7.65
C GLU A 347 -7.27 1.58 6.33
N ARG A 348 -7.34 0.62 5.41
CA ARG A 348 -6.87 0.80 4.04
C ARG A 348 -7.84 1.70 3.29
N PHE A 349 -7.29 2.52 2.40
CA PHE A 349 -8.08 3.48 1.61
C PHE A 349 -8.93 4.44 2.47
N SER A 350 -8.50 4.69 3.71
CA SER A 350 -9.07 5.69 4.59
C SER A 350 -8.12 6.88 4.76
N PHE A 351 -8.62 7.98 5.31
CA PHE A 351 -7.80 9.12 5.69
C PHE A 351 -7.05 8.91 7.01
N GLN A 352 -7.19 7.73 7.62
CA GLN A 352 -6.47 7.32 8.82
C GLN A 352 -5.12 6.70 8.48
N PHE A 353 -4.10 7.56 8.33
CA PHE A 353 -2.76 7.13 7.92
C PHE A 353 -1.95 6.49 9.06
N TYR A 354 -2.29 6.80 10.30
CA TYR A 354 -1.59 6.31 11.49
C TYR A 354 -2.27 5.07 12.07
N PHE A 355 -1.46 4.22 12.68
CA PHE A 355 -1.93 3.05 13.42
C PHE A 355 -2.46 3.46 14.79
N HIS A 356 -3.57 2.84 15.18
CA HIS A 356 -4.23 3.06 16.47
C HIS A 356 -4.38 1.72 17.18
N PRO A 357 -4.29 1.69 18.53
CA PRO A 357 -4.52 0.47 19.29
C PRO A 357 -5.95 -0.03 19.03
N ILE A 358 -6.12 -1.37 18.99
CA ILE A 358 -7.42 -1.97 18.76
C ILE A 358 -8.22 -2.04 20.05
N ASP A 359 -9.15 -1.10 20.19
CA ASP A 359 -10.08 -1.11 21.31
C ASP A 359 -11.29 -1.99 21.03
N LYS A 360 -12.03 -2.36 22.09
CA LYS A 360 -13.28 -3.11 21.96
C LYS A 360 -14.31 -2.43 21.04
N ARG A 361 -14.31 -1.09 21.00
CA ARG A 361 -15.14 -0.31 20.07
C ARG A 361 -14.74 -0.54 18.60
N ALA A 362 -13.44 -0.61 18.32
CA ALA A 362 -12.94 -0.88 16.99
C ALA A 362 -13.26 -2.33 16.57
N GLN A 363 -13.08 -3.30 17.47
CA GLN A 363 -13.46 -4.70 17.23
C GLN A 363 -14.94 -4.85 16.87
N ASN A 364 -15.84 -4.19 17.62
CA ASN A 364 -17.27 -4.19 17.33
C ASN A 364 -17.59 -3.54 15.97
N SER A 365 -16.86 -2.50 15.59
CA SER A 365 -17.06 -1.81 14.30
C SER A 365 -16.64 -2.71 13.14
N ILE A 366 -15.48 -3.37 13.24
CA ILE A 366 -14.98 -4.34 12.27
C ILE A 366 -15.98 -5.50 12.09
N MET A 367 -16.55 -6.00 13.20
CA MET A 367 -17.55 -7.06 13.19
C MET A 367 -18.84 -6.64 12.46
N LEU A 368 -19.37 -5.44 12.76
CA LEU A 368 -20.55 -4.90 12.08
C LEU A 368 -20.29 -4.66 10.58
N ASP A 369 -19.10 -4.17 10.23
CA ASP A 369 -18.70 -3.97 8.84
C ASP A 369 -18.66 -5.31 8.08
N ALA A 370 -18.10 -6.37 8.67
CA ALA A 370 -18.06 -7.71 8.08
C ALA A 370 -19.47 -8.28 7.87
N GLN A 371 -20.36 -8.11 8.86
CA GLN A 371 -21.75 -8.54 8.75
C GLN A 371 -22.51 -7.76 7.66
N SER A 372 -22.23 -6.46 7.51
CA SER A 372 -22.82 -5.63 6.47
C SER A 372 -22.45 -6.06 5.05
N GLU A 373 -21.28 -6.70 4.88
CA GLU A 373 -20.83 -7.32 3.63
C GLU A 373 -21.30 -8.78 3.47
N GLY A 374 -22.10 -9.31 4.41
CA GLY A 374 -22.67 -10.65 4.35
C GLY A 374 -21.77 -11.76 4.88
N ILE A 375 -20.71 -11.42 5.63
CA ILE A 375 -19.82 -12.39 6.26
C ILE A 375 -20.35 -12.72 7.66
N GLY A 376 -20.72 -13.99 7.88
CA GLY A 376 -21.30 -14.47 9.14
C GLY A 376 -20.27 -14.69 10.25
N VAL A 377 -19.58 -13.63 10.68
CA VAL A 377 -18.56 -13.65 11.74
C VAL A 377 -19.12 -13.23 13.11
N TRP A 378 -18.54 -13.81 14.16
CA TRP A 378 -18.81 -13.48 15.57
C TRP A 378 -17.62 -12.75 16.21
N ASP A 379 -17.86 -12.06 17.33
CA ASP A 379 -16.81 -11.35 18.08
C ASP A 379 -15.58 -12.21 18.35
N ARG A 380 -15.79 -13.48 18.71
CA ARG A 380 -14.70 -14.43 19.01
C ARG A 380 -13.85 -14.76 17.79
N ASP A 381 -14.42 -14.72 16.58
CA ASP A 381 -13.68 -15.01 15.35
C ASP A 381 -12.76 -13.85 14.99
N ILE A 382 -13.25 -12.62 15.18
CA ILE A 382 -12.46 -11.38 15.03
C ILE A 382 -11.34 -11.34 16.06
N ASP A 383 -11.66 -11.57 17.33
CA ASP A 383 -10.67 -11.58 18.42
C ASP A 383 -9.57 -12.63 18.20
N ARG A 384 -9.95 -13.85 17.79
CA ARG A 384 -8.99 -14.90 17.42
C ARG A 384 -8.12 -14.50 16.23
N TYR A 385 -8.67 -13.83 15.23
CA TYR A 385 -7.90 -13.37 14.08
C TYR A 385 -6.84 -12.36 14.51
N LEU A 386 -7.24 -11.34 15.27
CA LEU A 386 -6.36 -10.26 15.74
C LEU A 386 -5.20 -10.77 16.61
N HIS A 387 -5.46 -11.78 17.44
CA HIS A 387 -4.45 -12.39 18.32
C HIS A 387 -3.78 -13.64 17.71
N SER A 388 -3.88 -13.84 16.40
CA SER A 388 -3.22 -14.94 15.69
C SER A 388 -1.96 -14.49 14.95
N ASN A 389 -1.16 -15.45 14.52
CA ASN A 389 0.02 -15.23 13.67
C ASN A 389 -0.33 -14.68 12.27
N ARG A 390 -1.60 -14.44 11.95
CA ARG A 390 -2.00 -13.70 10.74
C ARG A 390 -1.67 -12.22 10.84
N VAL A 391 -1.60 -11.67 12.06
CA VAL A 391 -1.17 -10.29 12.28
C VAL A 391 0.36 -10.27 12.38
N PRO A 392 1.06 -9.52 11.51
CA PRO A 392 2.52 -9.46 11.53
C PRO A 392 3.03 -8.75 12.78
N ILE A 393 4.14 -9.24 13.31
CA ILE A 393 4.82 -8.65 14.46
C ILE A 393 5.54 -7.37 14.01
N TYR A 394 5.38 -6.31 14.79
CA TYR A 394 6.01 -5.01 14.55
C TYR A 394 6.79 -4.58 15.79
N ASN A 395 8.10 -4.41 15.63
CA ASN A 395 8.96 -3.83 16.66
C ASN A 395 9.32 -2.39 16.27
N PRO A 396 8.71 -1.36 16.88
CA PRO A 396 8.95 0.03 16.52
C PRO A 396 10.40 0.48 16.73
N LEU A 397 11.14 -0.12 17.67
CA LEU A 397 12.54 0.23 17.92
C LEU A 397 13.45 -0.31 16.81
N GLU A 398 13.26 -1.58 16.43
CA GLU A 398 14.00 -2.18 15.31
C GLU A 398 13.68 -1.44 14.02
N GLU A 399 12.39 -1.21 13.73
CA GLU A 399 11.97 -0.47 12.54
C GLU A 399 12.63 0.90 12.47
N PHE A 400 12.60 1.65 13.58
CA PHE A 400 13.24 2.96 13.66
C PHE A 400 14.73 2.87 13.37
N LEU A 401 15.45 1.94 13.99
CA LEU A 401 16.90 1.78 13.84
C LEU A 401 17.30 1.34 12.43
N PHE A 402 16.57 0.41 11.82
CA PHE A 402 16.86 -0.09 10.46
C PHE A 402 16.51 0.90 9.36
N HIS A 403 15.53 1.79 9.58
CA HIS A 403 15.12 2.81 8.62
C HIS A 403 15.81 4.17 8.82
N LEU A 404 16.82 4.23 9.70
CA LEU A 404 17.64 5.44 9.80
C LEU A 404 18.45 5.64 8.51
N PRO A 405 18.40 6.84 7.90
CA PRO A 405 19.32 7.16 6.83
C PRO A 405 20.75 7.21 7.36
N HIS A 406 21.74 7.19 6.45
CA HIS A 406 23.10 7.56 6.81
C HIS A 406 23.14 8.92 7.51
N TRP A 407 24.15 9.13 8.35
CA TRP A 407 24.27 10.33 9.16
C TRP A 407 24.25 11.59 8.29
N ASP A 408 23.14 12.33 8.36
CA ASP A 408 22.84 13.52 7.57
C ASP A 408 23.04 14.82 8.37
N GLY A 409 23.72 14.73 9.52
CA GLY A 409 23.91 15.84 10.46
C GLY A 409 22.71 16.12 11.36
N LYS A 410 21.60 15.37 11.24
CA LYS A 410 20.45 15.49 12.12
C LYS A 410 20.54 14.48 13.26
N ASP A 411 20.68 14.99 14.48
CA ASP A 411 20.63 14.15 15.67
C ASP A 411 19.22 13.63 15.91
N ARG A 412 19.10 12.30 15.88
CA ARG A 412 17.84 11.57 16.10
C ARG A 412 17.78 10.93 17.48
N ILE A 413 18.88 10.92 18.23
CA ILE A 413 18.96 10.33 19.57
C ILE A 413 18.16 11.19 20.54
N HIS A 414 18.25 12.52 20.40
CA HIS A 414 17.41 13.48 21.15
C HIS A 414 15.91 13.23 20.91
N ALA A 415 15.51 13.07 19.65
CA ALA A 415 14.13 12.76 19.28
C ALA A 415 13.66 11.41 19.82
N LEU A 416 14.56 10.42 19.89
CA LEU A 416 14.29 9.11 20.48
C LEU A 416 14.12 9.20 22.00
N ALA A 417 14.99 9.94 22.69
CA ALA A 417 14.91 10.16 24.13
C ALA A 417 13.57 10.79 24.52
N ASN A 418 13.13 11.79 23.76
CA ASN A 418 11.87 12.49 24.01
C ASN A 418 10.61 11.66 23.72
N ARG A 419 10.72 10.43 23.17
CA ARG A 419 9.60 9.49 23.09
C ARG A 419 9.29 8.83 24.44
N VAL A 420 10.26 8.80 25.35
CA VAL A 420 10.07 8.24 26.70
C VAL A 420 9.60 9.37 27.61
N PRO A 421 8.38 9.30 28.16
CA PRO A 421 7.90 10.31 29.11
C PRO A 421 8.74 10.22 30.38
N CYS A 422 9.64 11.20 30.59
CA CYS A 422 10.47 11.30 31.77
C CYS A 422 10.29 12.67 32.43
N LYS A 423 10.10 12.69 33.75
CA LYS A 423 9.94 13.94 34.52
C LYS A 423 11.28 14.65 34.77
N ASN A 424 12.41 14.00 34.49
CA ASN A 424 13.74 14.57 34.72
C ASN A 424 14.12 15.55 33.60
N PRO A 425 14.37 16.84 33.91
CA PRO A 425 14.76 17.85 32.91
C PRO A 425 16.05 17.53 32.15
N HIS A 426 16.92 16.68 32.71
CA HIS A 426 18.20 16.31 32.10
C HIS A 426 18.15 14.98 31.35
N TRP A 427 17.00 14.31 31.31
CA TRP A 427 16.82 13.00 30.67
C TRP A 427 17.39 12.95 29.26
N GLU A 428 16.99 13.90 28.43
CA GLU A 428 17.36 13.94 27.01
C GLU A 428 18.88 13.99 26.82
N LEU A 429 19.56 14.83 27.60
CA LEU A 429 21.01 15.02 27.53
C LEU A 429 21.79 13.84 28.11
N LEU A 430 21.30 13.25 29.20
CA LEU A 430 21.89 12.07 29.82
C LEU A 430 21.75 10.84 28.92
N PHE A 431 20.56 10.63 28.35
CA PHE A 431 20.30 9.56 27.40
C PHE A 431 21.18 9.70 26.16
N HIS A 432 21.29 10.91 25.60
CA HIS A 432 22.17 11.17 24.46
C HIS A 432 23.62 10.78 24.74
N ARG A 433 24.18 11.23 25.88
CA ARG A 433 25.57 10.89 26.28
C ARG A 433 25.74 9.39 26.52
N TRP A 434 24.80 8.77 27.22
CA TRP A 434 24.82 7.33 27.46
C TRP A 434 24.79 6.53 26.15
N PHE A 435 23.88 6.87 25.24
CA PHE A 435 23.70 6.14 23.98
C PHE A 435 24.95 6.22 23.10
N LEU A 436 25.55 7.42 22.97
CA LEU A 436 26.81 7.58 22.24
C LEU A 436 27.96 6.80 22.87
N ASN A 437 28.08 6.83 24.20
CA ASN A 437 29.11 6.07 24.91
C ASN A 437 28.91 4.57 24.71
N MET A 438 27.69 4.06 24.86
CA MET A 438 27.34 2.65 24.64
C MET A 438 27.73 2.20 23.22
N VAL A 439 27.37 2.97 22.19
CA VAL A 439 27.73 2.65 20.79
C VAL A 439 29.24 2.75 20.55
N SER A 440 29.92 3.77 21.11
CA SER A 440 31.37 3.93 21.00
C SER A 440 32.13 2.72 21.59
N HIS A 441 31.65 2.20 22.71
CA HIS A 441 32.19 1.00 23.34
C HIS A 441 31.90 -0.26 22.53
N TRP A 442 30.68 -0.46 22.03
CA TRP A 442 30.37 -1.59 21.14
C TRP A 442 31.21 -1.58 19.85
N ARG A 443 31.53 -0.39 19.33
CA ARG A 443 32.42 -0.24 18.17
C ARG A 443 33.91 -0.37 18.51
N GLY A 444 34.27 -0.53 19.78
CA GLY A 444 35.65 -0.71 20.25
C GLY A 444 36.55 0.52 20.10
N VAL A 445 35.96 1.71 19.90
CA VAL A 445 36.69 2.98 19.70
C VAL A 445 37.32 3.47 21.01
N ASP A 446 36.68 3.19 22.14
CA ASP A 446 37.21 3.50 23.47
C ASP A 446 37.41 2.24 24.31
N LYS A 447 38.66 2.01 24.72
CA LYS A 447 39.13 0.88 25.54
C LYS A 447 39.38 1.25 27.01
N LYS A 448 39.27 2.53 27.41
CA LYS A 448 39.70 3.00 28.75
C LYS A 448 38.56 3.16 29.76
N HIS A 449 37.31 3.37 29.32
CA HIS A 449 36.18 3.67 30.22
C HIS A 449 35.20 2.48 30.40
N LEU A 450 35.73 1.26 30.44
CA LEU A 450 34.99 -0.02 30.35
C LEU A 450 33.94 -0.25 31.46
N HIS A 451 33.88 0.56 32.52
CA HIS A 451 33.13 0.21 33.75
C HIS A 451 32.18 1.27 34.30
N ILE A 452 31.99 2.44 33.69
CA ILE A 452 31.32 3.55 34.40
C ILE A 452 29.87 3.81 33.97
N ILE A 453 29.37 3.26 32.84
CA ILE A 453 28.03 3.64 32.34
C ILE A 453 27.16 2.45 31.89
N LEU A 454 27.13 1.38 32.68
CA LEU A 454 25.99 0.46 32.79
C LEU A 454 26.10 -0.14 34.20
N PRO A 455 25.19 0.11 35.18
CA PRO A 455 23.76 0.43 35.07
C PRO A 455 23.31 1.61 35.99
N PHE A 456 22.91 2.76 35.44
CA PHE A 456 22.19 3.79 36.23
C PHE A 456 20.85 4.23 35.63
N ILE A 457 20.48 3.73 34.44
CA ILE A 457 19.18 4.08 33.84
C ILE A 457 18.00 3.37 34.54
N ILE A 458 18.25 2.25 35.23
CA ILE A 458 17.18 1.52 35.97
C ILE A 458 16.68 2.31 37.19
N PHE A 459 17.45 3.28 37.73
CA PHE A 459 17.09 3.99 38.96
C PHE A 459 16.39 5.35 38.76
N VAL A 460 16.21 5.84 37.53
CA VAL A 460 15.66 7.20 37.27
C VAL A 460 14.21 7.16 36.73
N LEU A 461 13.60 5.97 36.62
CA LEU A 461 12.23 5.80 36.12
C LEU A 461 11.18 5.54 37.22
N TYR A 462 11.50 5.75 38.50
CA TYR A 462 10.55 5.76 39.61
C TYR A 462 10.29 7.16 40.15
#